data_AF-A0A532ULJ4-F1
#
_entry.id   AF-A0A532ULJ4-F1
#
_cell.length_a   1.000
_cell.length_b   1.000
_cell.length_c   1.000
_cell.angle_alpha   90.00
_cell.angle_beta   90.00
_cell.angle_gamma   90.00
#
_symmetry.space_group_name_H-M   'P 1'
#
loop_
_entity.id
_entity.type
_entity.pdbx_description
1 polymer ?
#
loop_
_entity_poly.entity_id
_entity_poly.type
_entity_poly.pdbx_seq_one_letter_code
_entity_poly.pdbx_strand_id
1 'polypeptide(L)'
;MQWTKRPIGCAVLMIVLAGCNLPPTASDELPPGMAHLRQAPAGSDFDAFFKEATAESELFRRRLLAGSESDFVSADLLAEAILKFRRQAPQHLKGRKGIDGFKLSGEMIVEAIAGRKRVSSRRAYGGFEGKWYGLWDKMSVDHHWSEIAEPDKPLRVEINGDESVWIRSHQYCWVGDGYGLNMIATGNPNSQSGDFLLGYVVHVENGDLTRPTKRRPHVGVFVDEGKLIWITAGEVFLEESYEISASLEAYAITGFFYKVKDNILRTTQCFQAVYTREPDKRPEWFSFPLELQVSR
;
A
#
# COMPACT_ATOMS: atom_id res chain seq x y z
N MET A 1 -59.66 10.23 40.54
CA MET A 1 -58.72 9.88 39.45
C MET A 1 -57.36 9.62 40.10
N GLN A 2 -56.99 8.34 40.21
CA GLN A 2 -55.85 7.87 41.00
C GLN A 2 -54.52 8.15 40.30
N TRP A 3 -53.59 8.79 41.02
CA TRP A 3 -52.16 8.78 40.73
C TRP A 3 -51.47 8.16 41.94
N THR A 4 -50.93 6.96 41.77
CA THR A 4 -50.20 6.23 42.82
C THR A 4 -48.69 6.34 42.63
N LYS A 5 -48.01 6.32 43.78
CA LYS A 5 -46.57 6.49 44.01
C LYS A 5 -45.74 5.26 43.59
N ARG A 6 -44.42 5.51 43.42
CA ARG A 6 -43.29 4.61 43.12
C ARG A 6 -43.11 3.45 44.14
N PRO A 7 -42.28 2.41 43.85
CA PRO A 7 -40.88 2.43 44.30
C PRO A 7 -39.82 1.78 43.38
N ILE A 8 -38.57 1.87 43.83
CA ILE A 8 -37.26 1.50 43.26
C ILE A 8 -37.01 -0.02 43.29
N GLY A 9 -36.24 -0.56 42.33
CA GLY A 9 -35.58 -1.87 42.42
C GLY A 9 -34.65 -2.18 41.24
N CYS A 10 -33.38 -2.50 41.52
CA CYS A 10 -32.32 -2.85 40.57
C CYS A 10 -32.62 -4.09 39.70
N ALA A 11 -32.18 -4.06 38.44
CA ALA A 11 -31.65 -5.24 37.74
C ALA A 11 -30.76 -4.81 36.57
N VAL A 12 -29.53 -5.32 36.56
CA VAL A 12 -28.59 -5.30 35.43
C VAL A 12 -29.12 -6.23 34.35
N LEU A 13 -29.20 -5.76 33.10
CA LEU A 13 -29.24 -6.65 31.93
C LEU A 13 -28.61 -5.98 30.71
N MET A 14 -27.49 -6.55 30.28
CA MET A 14 -26.83 -6.25 29.01
C MET A 14 -27.74 -6.62 27.84
N ILE A 15 -27.90 -5.71 26.88
CA ILE A 15 -28.44 -6.05 25.56
C ILE A 15 -27.34 -5.81 24.53
N VAL A 16 -27.00 -6.91 23.88
CA VAL A 16 -26.04 -7.12 22.79
C VAL A 16 -26.42 -6.24 21.60
N LEU A 17 -25.45 -5.48 21.08
CA LEU A 17 -25.57 -4.73 19.83
C LEU A 17 -25.66 -5.70 18.65
N ALA A 18 -26.75 -5.59 17.90
CA ALA A 18 -27.00 -6.33 16.68
C ALA A 18 -25.95 -5.96 15.61
N GLY A 19 -25.33 -7.00 15.04
CA GLY A 19 -24.42 -6.91 13.91
C GLY A 19 -25.16 -6.51 12.63
N CYS A 20 -24.61 -5.53 11.92
CA CYS A 20 -24.95 -5.30 10.53
C CYS A 20 -24.18 -6.32 9.69
N ASN A 21 -24.86 -7.39 9.30
CA ASN A 21 -24.47 -8.29 8.22
C ASN A 21 -24.57 -7.54 6.89
N LEU A 22 -23.43 -7.24 6.27
CA LEU A 22 -23.40 -6.92 4.83
C LEU A 22 -23.58 -8.22 4.03
N PRO A 23 -24.44 -8.26 3.00
CA PRO A 23 -24.53 -9.42 2.13
C PRO A 23 -23.31 -9.45 1.19
N PRO A 24 -22.74 -10.63 0.90
CA PRO A 24 -21.73 -10.75 -0.15
C PRO A 24 -22.42 -10.58 -1.50
N THR A 25 -22.20 -9.45 -2.17
CA THR A 25 -22.56 -9.31 -3.58
C THR A 25 -21.56 -10.06 -4.44
N ALA A 26 -22.10 -10.82 -5.40
CA ALA A 26 -21.42 -11.84 -6.17
C ALA A 26 -20.50 -11.25 -7.26
N SER A 27 -19.20 -11.56 -7.19
CA SER A 27 -18.40 -12.19 -8.26
C SER A 27 -16.90 -12.16 -7.96
N ASP A 28 -16.46 -12.70 -6.82
CA ASP A 28 -15.02 -12.81 -6.52
C ASP A 28 -14.74 -14.21 -6.00
N GLU A 29 -13.87 -14.97 -6.66
CA GLU A 29 -13.06 -15.94 -5.94
C GLU A 29 -11.87 -15.15 -5.39
N LEU A 30 -11.75 -15.06 -4.06
CA LEU A 30 -10.47 -14.64 -3.48
C LEU A 30 -9.37 -15.54 -4.06
N PRO A 31 -8.14 -15.03 -4.26
CA PRO A 31 -7.00 -15.85 -4.67
C PRO A 31 -6.98 -17.17 -3.90
N PRO A 32 -6.59 -18.31 -4.49
CA PRO A 32 -6.58 -19.61 -3.82
C PRO A 32 -5.84 -19.62 -2.46
N GLY A 33 -4.86 -18.72 -2.28
CA GLY A 33 -4.16 -18.48 -1.02
C GLY A 33 -4.89 -17.60 0.00
N MET A 34 -5.96 -16.90 -0.35
CA MET A 34 -6.76 -16.03 0.53
C MET A 34 -8.17 -16.55 0.81
N ALA A 35 -8.58 -17.67 0.20
CA ALA A 35 -9.90 -18.25 0.43
C ALA A 35 -10.18 -18.58 1.92
N HIS A 36 -9.12 -18.84 2.70
CA HIS A 36 -9.21 -19.06 4.14
C HIS A 36 -9.38 -17.74 4.94
N LEU A 37 -9.05 -16.56 4.41
CA LEU A 37 -9.41 -15.26 5.03
C LEU A 37 -10.92 -15.00 4.99
N ARG A 38 -11.66 -15.62 4.05
CA ARG A 38 -13.15 -15.71 4.12
C ARG A 38 -13.63 -16.65 5.22
N GLN A 39 -12.82 -17.63 5.60
CA GLN A 39 -13.14 -18.66 6.59
C GLN A 39 -12.56 -18.36 7.97
N ALA A 40 -11.96 -17.18 8.16
CA ALA A 40 -11.60 -16.71 9.49
C ALA A 40 -12.88 -16.76 10.36
N PRO A 41 -12.85 -17.46 11.51
CA PRO A 41 -13.99 -17.44 12.43
C PRO A 41 -14.25 -15.97 12.76
N ALA A 42 -15.48 -15.52 12.47
CA ALA A 42 -15.97 -14.15 12.60
C ALA A 42 -15.05 -13.24 13.46
N GLY A 43 -14.27 -12.38 12.79
CA GLY A 43 -13.79 -11.12 13.37
C GLY A 43 -12.47 -11.09 14.16
N SER A 44 -11.64 -12.14 14.21
CA SER A 44 -10.40 -12.08 15.03
C SER A 44 -9.09 -11.90 14.25
N ASP A 45 -8.85 -12.65 13.17
CA ASP A 45 -7.53 -12.66 12.50
C ASP A 45 -7.38 -11.50 11.49
N PHE A 46 -8.43 -11.25 10.72
CA PHE A 46 -8.44 -10.16 9.74
C PHE A 46 -8.41 -8.78 10.39
N ASP A 47 -9.25 -8.55 11.40
CA ASP A 47 -9.29 -7.28 12.12
C ASP A 47 -7.95 -6.99 12.80
N ALA A 48 -7.27 -8.03 13.31
CA ALA A 48 -5.93 -7.92 13.86
C ALA A 48 -4.91 -7.54 12.79
N PHE A 49 -4.89 -8.24 11.65
CA PHE A 49 -4.02 -7.93 10.52
C PHE A 49 -4.25 -6.49 10.00
N PHE A 50 -5.50 -6.08 9.82
CA PHE A 50 -5.85 -4.76 9.32
C PHE A 50 -5.36 -3.65 10.26
N LYS A 51 -5.54 -3.85 11.58
CA LYS A 51 -5.03 -2.92 12.61
C LYS A 51 -3.49 -2.89 12.63
N GLU A 52 -2.84 -4.04 12.58
CA GLU A 52 -1.37 -4.15 12.49
C GLU A 52 -0.85 -3.40 11.25
N ALA A 53 -1.37 -3.74 10.07
CA ALA A 53 -0.99 -3.14 8.80
C ALA A 53 -1.14 -1.63 8.81
N THR A 54 -2.26 -1.13 9.33
CA THR A 54 -2.53 0.30 9.45
C THR A 54 -1.53 0.97 10.41
N ALA A 55 -1.36 0.41 11.61
CA ALA A 55 -0.50 0.99 12.65
C ALA A 55 0.96 1.02 12.23
N GLU A 56 1.50 -0.08 11.71
CA GLU A 56 2.91 -0.18 11.28
C GLU A 56 3.21 0.76 10.10
N SER A 57 2.28 0.87 9.14
CA SER A 57 2.45 1.75 7.98
C SER A 57 2.35 3.22 8.35
N GLU A 58 1.44 3.58 9.24
CA GLU A 58 1.31 4.95 9.75
C GLU A 58 2.51 5.34 10.62
N LEU A 59 2.99 4.45 11.48
CA LEU A 59 4.21 4.66 12.25
C LEU A 59 5.41 4.88 11.33
N PHE A 60 5.53 4.08 10.27
CA PHE A 60 6.56 4.27 9.25
C PHE A 60 6.44 5.64 8.57
N ARG A 61 5.22 6.06 8.17
CA ARG A 61 4.96 7.39 7.59
C ARG A 61 5.38 8.53 8.51
N ARG A 62 5.00 8.47 9.80
CA ARG A 62 5.35 9.49 10.80
C ARG A 62 6.86 9.60 10.98
N ARG A 63 7.59 8.48 10.97
CA ARG A 63 9.06 8.46 11.03
C ARG A 63 9.70 9.15 9.83
N LEU A 64 9.18 8.93 8.62
CA LEU A 64 9.65 9.64 7.42
C LEU A 64 9.47 11.17 7.53
N LEU A 65 8.37 11.61 8.15
CA LEU A 65 8.05 13.04 8.33
C LEU A 65 8.82 13.70 9.47
N ALA A 66 9.07 12.98 10.57
CA ALA A 66 9.80 13.52 11.71
C ALA A 66 11.27 13.84 11.37
N GLY A 67 11.91 12.99 10.57
CA GLY A 67 13.25 13.26 10.00
C GLY A 67 14.34 13.58 11.02
N SER A 68 14.20 13.15 12.28
CA SER A 68 14.95 13.66 13.43
C SER A 68 15.94 12.69 14.07
N GLU A 69 16.06 11.47 13.55
CA GLU A 69 16.96 10.44 14.09
C GLU A 69 17.99 10.02 13.03
N SER A 70 19.26 9.86 13.44
CA SER A 70 20.42 9.66 12.56
C SER A 70 20.34 8.45 11.62
N ASP A 71 19.46 7.51 11.94
CA ASP A 71 19.29 6.24 11.23
C ASP A 71 18.04 6.20 10.34
N PHE A 72 17.21 7.25 10.35
CA PHE A 72 15.97 7.31 9.59
C PHE A 72 16.06 8.23 8.38
N VAL A 73 15.41 7.80 7.31
CA VAL A 73 15.38 8.54 6.05
C VAL A 73 14.27 9.57 6.12
N SER A 74 14.59 10.84 5.93
CA SER A 74 13.56 11.87 5.85
C SER A 74 12.83 11.81 4.51
N ALA A 75 11.56 12.25 4.51
CA ALA A 75 10.77 12.40 3.30
C ALA A 75 11.48 13.25 2.24
N ASP A 76 12.17 14.32 2.63
CA ASP A 76 12.95 15.18 1.71
C ASP A 76 14.08 14.42 1.02
N LEU A 77 14.84 13.62 1.78
CA LEU A 77 15.98 12.88 1.24
C LEU A 77 15.51 11.80 0.25
N LEU A 78 14.37 11.15 0.54
CA LEU A 78 13.71 10.24 -0.40
C LEU A 78 13.18 10.97 -1.63
N ALA A 79 12.58 12.14 -1.45
CA ALA A 79 12.05 12.93 -2.55
C ALA A 79 13.18 13.30 -3.53
N GLU A 80 14.31 13.77 -3.03
CA GLU A 80 15.49 14.05 -3.85
C GLU A 80 16.04 12.81 -4.55
N ALA A 81 16.12 11.67 -3.84
CA ALA A 81 16.57 10.40 -4.41
C ALA A 81 15.65 9.92 -5.55
N ILE A 82 14.33 9.98 -5.34
CA ILE A 82 13.32 9.65 -6.35
C ILE A 82 13.47 10.54 -7.58
N LEU A 83 13.61 11.86 -7.39
CA LEU A 83 13.77 12.79 -8.50
C LEU A 83 15.09 12.55 -9.25
N LYS A 84 16.17 12.25 -8.54
CA LYS A 84 17.47 11.94 -9.15
C LYS A 84 17.40 10.62 -9.92
N PHE A 85 16.76 9.59 -9.36
CA PHE A 85 16.48 8.32 -10.02
C PHE A 85 15.68 8.54 -11.31
N ARG A 86 14.56 9.28 -11.23
CA ARG A 86 13.73 9.62 -12.38
C ARG A 86 14.53 10.27 -13.52
N ARG A 87 15.47 11.15 -13.21
CA ARG A 87 16.30 11.82 -14.22
C ARG A 87 17.36 10.91 -14.84
N GLN A 88 17.90 9.95 -14.09
CA GLN A 88 19.07 9.18 -14.52
C GLN A 88 18.73 7.78 -15.02
N ALA A 89 17.69 7.12 -14.51
CA ALA A 89 17.30 5.78 -14.95
C ALA A 89 16.95 5.66 -16.45
N PRO A 90 16.36 6.66 -17.14
CA PRO A 90 15.99 6.53 -18.56
C PRO A 90 17.15 6.09 -19.48
N GLN A 91 18.40 6.47 -19.18
CA GLN A 91 19.56 6.04 -19.98
C GLN A 91 19.81 4.52 -19.92
N HIS A 92 19.35 3.86 -18.85
CA HIS A 92 19.46 2.41 -18.65
C HIS A 92 18.22 1.65 -19.14
N LEU A 93 17.08 2.33 -19.33
CA LEU A 93 15.79 1.74 -19.69
C LEU A 93 15.53 1.74 -21.20
N LYS A 94 16.57 1.85 -22.04
CA LYS A 94 16.42 1.88 -23.50
C LYS A 94 15.74 0.59 -23.99
N GLY A 95 14.64 0.74 -24.72
CA GLY A 95 13.84 -0.40 -25.23
C GLY A 95 12.89 -1.01 -24.19
N ARG A 96 12.74 -0.38 -23.02
CA ARG A 96 11.85 -0.80 -21.94
C ARG A 96 10.87 0.31 -21.58
N LYS A 97 9.94 0.04 -20.66
CA LYS A 97 9.01 1.06 -20.16
C LYS A 97 9.80 2.15 -19.43
N GLY A 98 9.79 3.37 -19.95
CA GLY A 98 10.42 4.52 -19.30
C GLY A 98 9.61 5.04 -18.12
N ILE A 99 10.25 5.82 -17.26
CA ILE A 99 9.63 6.46 -16.08
C ILE A 99 9.44 7.97 -16.23
N ASP A 100 9.63 8.52 -17.43
CA ASP A 100 9.51 9.96 -17.70
C ASP A 100 8.08 10.48 -17.46
N GLY A 101 7.07 9.61 -17.57
CA GLY A 101 5.66 9.89 -17.34
C GLY A 101 5.30 10.24 -15.89
N PHE A 102 6.21 9.99 -14.93
CA PHE A 102 6.05 10.34 -13.52
C PHE A 102 6.32 11.85 -13.30
N LYS A 103 5.35 12.70 -13.62
CA LYS A 103 5.47 14.16 -13.47
C LYS A 103 5.26 14.58 -12.01
N LEU A 104 6.34 14.77 -11.26
CA LEU A 104 6.31 15.16 -9.85
C LEU A 104 7.46 16.10 -9.46
N SER A 105 7.23 16.90 -8.41
CA SER A 105 8.24 17.70 -7.72
C SER A 105 8.57 17.10 -6.35
N GLY A 106 9.64 17.59 -5.70
CA GLY A 106 10.01 17.12 -4.37
C GLY A 106 8.95 17.47 -3.33
N GLU A 107 8.41 18.69 -3.42
CA GLU A 107 7.27 19.15 -2.65
C GLU A 107 6.05 18.23 -2.83
N MET A 108 5.70 17.84 -4.06
CA MET A 108 4.57 16.93 -4.30
C MET A 108 4.76 15.57 -3.60
N ILE A 109 5.98 15.03 -3.57
CA ILE A 109 6.27 13.77 -2.86
C ILE A 109 6.06 13.97 -1.35
N VAL A 110 6.68 15.00 -0.76
CA VAL A 110 6.60 15.27 0.68
C VAL A 110 5.16 15.57 1.10
N GLU A 111 4.42 16.35 0.32
CA GLU A 111 3.00 16.63 0.53
C GLU A 111 2.13 15.37 0.46
N ALA A 112 2.43 14.44 -0.44
CA ALA A 112 1.71 13.17 -0.55
C ALA A 112 1.97 12.28 0.68
N ILE A 113 3.22 12.18 1.14
CA ILE A 113 3.60 11.46 2.37
C ILE A 113 2.93 12.11 3.60
N ALA A 114 2.89 13.45 3.64
CA ALA A 114 2.22 14.20 4.70
C ALA A 114 0.69 14.10 4.64
N GLY A 115 0.15 13.69 3.50
CA GLY A 115 -1.27 13.58 3.25
C GLY A 115 -1.96 14.93 3.08
N ARG A 116 -1.48 15.82 2.22
CA ARG A 116 -2.05 17.17 2.06
C ARG A 116 -3.22 17.26 1.08
N LYS A 117 -3.39 16.26 0.21
CA LYS A 117 -4.37 16.28 -0.90
C LYS A 117 -5.45 15.22 -0.71
N ARG A 118 -6.52 15.31 -1.49
CA ARG A 118 -7.51 14.23 -1.62
C ARG A 118 -6.97 13.19 -2.60
N VAL A 119 -7.24 11.91 -2.33
CA VAL A 119 -6.91 10.84 -3.27
C VAL A 119 -8.19 10.10 -3.67
N SER A 120 -8.36 9.87 -4.98
CA SER A 120 -9.41 8.99 -5.51
C SER A 120 -8.89 7.57 -5.50
N SER A 121 -9.60 6.68 -4.82
CA SER A 121 -9.32 5.24 -4.76
C SER A 121 -9.26 4.59 -6.14
N ARG A 122 -10.26 4.83 -7.00
CA ARG A 122 -10.31 4.29 -8.35
C ARG A 122 -9.14 4.75 -9.20
N ARG A 123 -8.75 6.02 -9.12
CA ARG A 123 -7.60 6.53 -9.87
C ARG A 123 -6.28 5.98 -9.32
N ALA A 124 -6.17 5.83 -8.01
CA ALA A 124 -4.96 5.32 -7.35
C ALA A 124 -4.77 3.82 -7.60
N TYR A 125 -5.80 3.01 -7.42
CA TYR A 125 -5.69 1.54 -7.35
C TYR A 125 -6.37 0.81 -8.52
N GLY A 126 -7.29 1.45 -9.23
CA GLY A 126 -8.14 0.78 -10.23
C GLY A 126 -7.38 0.22 -11.42
N GLY A 127 -6.28 0.86 -11.83
CA GLY A 127 -5.42 0.36 -12.90
C GLY A 127 -4.64 -0.91 -12.54
N PHE A 128 -4.55 -1.26 -11.25
CA PHE A 128 -3.82 -2.41 -10.76
C PHE A 128 -4.73 -3.61 -10.43
N GLU A 129 -6.06 -3.43 -10.38
CA GLU A 129 -7.01 -4.50 -10.05
C GLU A 129 -6.85 -5.74 -10.93
N GLY A 130 -7.10 -6.91 -10.37
CA GLY A 130 -7.07 -8.19 -11.07
C GLY A 130 -5.71 -8.90 -11.02
N LYS A 131 -5.50 -9.81 -11.97
CA LYS A 131 -4.32 -10.70 -12.02
C LYS A 131 -3.23 -10.13 -12.92
N TRP A 132 -1.99 -10.25 -12.47
CA TRP A 132 -0.80 -9.83 -13.19
C TRP A 132 0.31 -10.86 -13.02
N TYR A 133 0.95 -11.23 -14.12
CA TYR A 133 1.93 -12.30 -14.17
C TYR A 133 3.25 -11.76 -14.70
N GLY A 134 4.33 -11.96 -13.94
CA GLY A 134 5.65 -11.46 -14.27
C GLY A 134 6.76 -12.31 -13.67
N LEU A 135 7.98 -11.79 -13.76
CA LEU A 135 9.16 -12.33 -13.10
C LEU A 135 9.74 -11.30 -12.12
N TRP A 136 10.04 -11.75 -10.91
CA TRP A 136 10.82 -11.00 -9.93
C TRP A 136 12.18 -11.69 -9.77
N ASP A 137 13.22 -11.08 -10.35
CA ASP A 137 14.49 -11.76 -10.62
C ASP A 137 14.26 -13.08 -11.40
N LYS A 138 14.43 -14.22 -10.76
CA LYS A 138 14.21 -15.56 -11.35
C LYS A 138 12.90 -16.21 -10.93
N MET A 139 12.16 -15.57 -10.03
CA MET A 139 10.92 -16.12 -9.47
C MET A 139 9.75 -15.78 -10.38
N SER A 140 8.94 -16.78 -10.72
CA SER A 140 7.61 -16.55 -11.29
C SER A 140 6.71 -15.93 -10.23
N VAL A 141 6.16 -14.75 -10.54
CA VAL A 141 5.34 -13.98 -9.60
C VAL A 141 3.96 -13.75 -10.17
N ASP A 142 2.96 -14.07 -9.34
CA ASP A 142 1.55 -13.85 -9.62
C ASP A 142 1.06 -12.80 -8.64
N HIS A 143 0.79 -11.59 -9.13
CA HIS A 143 0.13 -10.57 -8.35
C HIS A 143 -1.38 -10.67 -8.56
N HIS A 144 -2.14 -10.73 -7.46
CA HIS A 144 -3.59 -10.67 -7.50
C HIS A 144 -4.06 -9.52 -6.62
N TRP A 145 -4.55 -8.45 -7.25
CA TRP A 145 -5.13 -7.31 -6.55
C TRP A 145 -6.65 -7.46 -6.54
N SER A 146 -7.27 -7.37 -5.36
CA SER A 146 -8.72 -7.42 -5.24
C SER A 146 -9.37 -6.19 -5.87
N GLU A 147 -10.69 -6.22 -6.00
CA GLU A 147 -11.47 -4.99 -6.13
C GLU A 147 -11.20 -4.04 -4.96
N ILE A 148 -11.38 -2.75 -5.21
CA ILE A 148 -11.28 -1.71 -4.17
C ILE A 148 -12.51 -1.77 -3.27
N ALA A 149 -12.30 -1.95 -1.98
CA ALA A 149 -13.35 -1.84 -0.97
C ALA A 149 -13.48 -0.40 -0.48
N GLU A 150 -14.67 0.18 -0.65
CA GLU A 150 -15.05 1.51 -0.14
C GLU A 150 -16.18 1.38 0.89
N PRO A 151 -15.87 1.37 2.21
CA PRO A 151 -16.90 1.28 3.23
C PRO A 151 -17.78 2.56 3.24
N ASP A 152 -19.08 2.40 3.48
CA ASP A 152 -20.06 3.50 3.57
C ASP A 152 -19.62 4.61 4.55
N LYS A 153 -18.85 4.24 5.57
CA LYS A 153 -18.22 5.16 6.52
C LYS A 153 -16.75 4.79 6.68
N PRO A 154 -15.84 5.79 6.80
CA PRO A 154 -14.43 5.52 7.05
C PRO A 154 -14.21 4.67 8.30
N LEU A 155 -13.38 3.64 8.20
CA LEU A 155 -13.07 2.72 9.30
C LEU A 155 -12.05 3.36 10.23
N ARG A 156 -12.42 3.55 11.51
CA ARG A 156 -11.49 4.11 12.51
C ARG A 156 -10.54 3.04 13.01
N VAL A 157 -9.25 3.33 12.98
CA VAL A 157 -8.19 2.51 13.56
C VAL A 157 -7.45 3.31 14.62
N GLU A 158 -7.39 2.77 15.83
CA GLU A 158 -6.61 3.35 16.92
C GLU A 158 -5.15 2.92 16.79
N ILE A 159 -4.24 3.86 16.98
CA ILE A 159 -2.80 3.63 16.98
C ILE A 159 -2.34 3.86 18.41
N ASN A 160 -1.69 2.86 19.01
CA ASN A 160 -1.42 2.82 20.44
C ASN A 160 -0.66 4.07 20.93
N GLY A 161 -1.34 4.96 21.66
CA GLY A 161 -0.76 6.20 22.21
C GLY A 161 -0.73 7.38 21.25
N ASP A 162 -1.28 7.21 20.05
CA ASP A 162 -1.21 8.13 18.93
C ASP A 162 -2.61 8.52 18.42
N GLU A 163 -2.68 9.59 17.62
CA GLU A 163 -3.94 9.97 16.95
C GLU A 163 -4.45 8.83 16.06
N SER A 164 -5.75 8.55 16.16
CA SER A 164 -6.43 7.57 15.31
C SER A 164 -6.35 7.97 13.84
N VAL A 165 -6.42 6.98 12.97
CA VAL A 165 -6.57 7.19 11.52
C VAL A 165 -7.88 6.59 11.04
N TRP A 166 -8.39 7.10 9.93
CA TRP A 166 -9.62 6.65 9.31
C TRP A 166 -9.35 6.15 7.90
N ILE A 167 -9.69 4.89 7.62
CA ILE A 167 -9.51 4.25 6.32
C ILE A 167 -10.73 4.49 5.46
N ARG A 168 -10.55 5.17 4.33
CA ARG A 168 -11.62 5.51 3.37
C ARG A 168 -11.84 4.44 2.31
N SER A 169 -10.75 3.77 1.93
CA SER A 169 -10.80 2.66 0.98
C SER A 169 -9.57 1.79 1.18
N HIS A 170 -9.65 0.54 0.72
CA HIS A 170 -8.54 -0.40 0.79
C HIS A 170 -8.62 -1.45 -0.32
N GLN A 171 -7.48 -2.05 -0.63
CA GLN A 171 -7.33 -3.09 -1.65
C GLN A 171 -6.38 -4.17 -1.12
N TYR A 172 -6.82 -5.43 -1.17
CA TYR A 172 -5.99 -6.58 -0.79
C TYR A 172 -5.12 -7.02 -1.95
N CYS A 173 -3.98 -7.60 -1.62
CA CYS A 173 -3.09 -8.13 -2.64
C CYS A 173 -2.42 -9.44 -2.24
N TRP A 174 -2.28 -10.34 -3.21
CA TRP A 174 -1.27 -11.38 -3.20
C TRP A 174 -0.11 -10.89 -4.06
N VAL A 175 1.13 -10.97 -3.58
CA VAL A 175 2.33 -10.43 -4.25
C VAL A 175 3.32 -11.52 -4.66
N GLY A 176 2.82 -12.74 -4.89
CA GLY A 176 3.61 -13.91 -5.28
C GLY A 176 4.01 -14.78 -4.09
N ASP A 177 4.72 -14.22 -3.11
CA ASP A 177 5.25 -14.92 -1.93
C ASP A 177 4.66 -14.39 -0.60
N GLY A 178 3.59 -13.61 -0.68
CA GLY A 178 3.05 -12.89 0.44
C GLY A 178 1.69 -12.27 0.14
N TYR A 179 1.08 -11.74 1.18
CA TYR A 179 -0.18 -11.00 1.11
C TYR A 179 -0.01 -9.60 1.67
N GLY A 180 -0.89 -8.69 1.27
CA GLY A 180 -0.80 -7.30 1.69
C GLY A 180 -2.11 -6.54 1.57
N LEU A 181 -2.01 -5.28 1.95
CA LEU A 181 -3.11 -4.34 2.05
C LEU A 181 -2.62 -2.95 1.65
N ASN A 182 -3.25 -2.36 0.64
CA ASN A 182 -3.12 -0.94 0.31
C ASN A 182 -4.33 -0.18 0.88
N MET A 183 -4.12 1.01 1.41
CA MET A 183 -5.15 1.80 2.09
C MET A 183 -5.07 3.27 1.69
N ILE A 184 -6.22 3.92 1.55
CA ILE A 184 -6.32 5.38 1.60
C ILE A 184 -6.79 5.74 3.02
N ALA A 185 -5.93 6.43 3.75
CA ALA A 185 -6.16 6.82 5.13
C ALA A 185 -6.23 8.34 5.28
N THR A 186 -6.85 8.82 6.35
CA THR A 186 -6.88 10.24 6.71
C THR A 186 -6.84 10.42 8.23
N GLY A 187 -6.34 11.57 8.69
CA GLY A 187 -6.43 11.98 10.10
C GLY A 187 -7.74 12.71 10.44
N ASN A 188 -8.59 13.02 9.44
CA ASN A 188 -9.89 13.63 9.69
C ASN A 188 -10.94 13.06 8.71
N PRO A 189 -11.88 12.22 9.18
CA PRO A 189 -12.83 11.53 8.31
C PRO A 189 -13.78 12.49 7.58
N ASN A 190 -13.99 13.69 8.14
CA ASN A 190 -14.88 14.71 7.60
C ASN A 190 -14.18 15.68 6.63
N SER A 191 -12.86 15.60 6.51
CA SER A 191 -12.08 16.47 5.63
C SER A 191 -12.15 16.02 4.17
N GLN A 192 -12.18 16.97 3.24
CA GLN A 192 -12.05 16.74 1.79
C GLN A 192 -10.59 16.81 1.32
N SER A 193 -9.65 16.99 2.24
CA SER A 193 -8.21 16.88 2.05
C SER A 193 -7.64 16.06 3.21
N GLY A 194 -6.34 15.83 3.26
CA GLY A 194 -5.79 15.07 4.38
C GLY A 194 -5.61 13.57 4.10
N ASP A 195 -5.67 13.13 2.83
CA ASP A 195 -5.53 11.72 2.50
C ASP A 195 -4.06 11.36 2.26
N PHE A 196 -3.64 10.22 2.80
CA PHE A 196 -2.33 9.61 2.58
C PHE A 196 -2.49 8.14 2.27
N LEU A 197 -1.53 7.59 1.52
CA LEU A 197 -1.53 6.19 1.13
C LEU A 197 -0.66 5.38 2.08
N LEU A 198 -1.23 4.33 2.64
CA LEU A 198 -0.52 3.35 3.47
C LEU A 198 -0.54 2.01 2.75
N GLY A 199 0.51 1.22 2.94
CA GLY A 199 0.54 -0.14 2.44
C GLY A 199 1.36 -1.07 3.33
N TYR A 200 0.97 -2.34 3.38
CA TYR A 200 1.64 -3.33 4.21
C TYR A 200 1.68 -4.67 3.49
N VAL A 201 2.85 -5.31 3.45
CA VAL A 201 3.02 -6.66 2.89
C VAL A 201 3.66 -7.58 3.93
N VAL A 202 3.11 -8.79 4.04
CA VAL A 202 3.65 -9.90 4.82
C VAL A 202 4.10 -10.98 3.84
N HIS A 203 5.41 -11.24 3.80
CA HIS A 203 5.97 -12.39 3.09
C HIS A 203 5.89 -13.62 3.98
N VAL A 204 5.67 -14.77 3.36
CA VAL A 204 5.40 -16.03 4.06
C VAL A 204 6.27 -17.15 3.51
N GLU A 205 6.56 -18.14 4.34
CA GLU A 205 7.40 -19.25 3.93
C GLU A 205 6.60 -20.26 3.09
N ASN A 206 6.96 -20.43 1.81
CA ASN A 206 6.32 -21.40 0.91
C ASN A 206 4.78 -21.27 0.83
N GLY A 207 4.24 -20.07 0.97
CA GLY A 207 2.80 -19.81 0.98
C GLY A 207 2.09 -20.14 2.29
N ASP A 208 2.81 -20.57 3.35
CA ASP A 208 2.25 -20.84 4.67
C ASP A 208 2.05 -19.54 5.46
N LEU A 209 0.79 -19.11 5.52
CA LEU A 209 0.39 -17.84 6.11
C LEU A 209 0.59 -17.77 7.62
N THR A 210 0.75 -18.91 8.27
CA THR A 210 1.07 -18.97 9.71
C THR A 210 2.56 -18.72 9.98
N ARG A 211 3.39 -18.67 8.92
CA ARG A 211 4.85 -18.53 8.99
C ARG A 211 5.32 -17.25 8.28
N PRO A 212 5.04 -16.06 8.86
CA PRO A 212 5.51 -14.81 8.31
C PRO A 212 7.04 -14.72 8.40
N THR A 213 7.71 -14.46 7.28
CA THR A 213 9.17 -14.33 7.18
C THR A 213 9.62 -12.88 7.21
N LYS A 214 8.79 -11.97 6.69
CA LYS A 214 9.09 -10.54 6.64
C LYS A 214 7.81 -9.72 6.64
N ARG A 215 7.83 -8.60 7.35
CA ARG A 215 6.77 -7.58 7.39
C ARG A 215 7.30 -6.28 6.79
N ARG A 216 6.53 -5.65 5.91
CA ARG A 216 6.97 -4.52 5.10
C ARG A 216 5.93 -3.41 5.08
N PRO A 217 5.93 -2.52 6.09
CA PRO A 217 5.18 -1.27 6.00
C PRO A 217 5.77 -0.39 4.90
N HIS A 218 4.89 0.35 4.23
CA HIS A 218 5.22 1.28 3.18
C HIS A 218 4.22 2.43 3.07
N VAL A 219 4.67 3.51 2.44
CA VAL A 219 3.88 4.72 2.19
C VAL A 219 3.81 4.96 0.70
N GLY A 220 2.63 5.32 0.22
CA GLY A 220 2.37 5.59 -1.19
C GLY A 220 2.41 7.09 -1.53
N VAL A 221 2.80 7.39 -2.76
CA VAL A 221 2.66 8.69 -3.40
C VAL A 221 1.77 8.50 -4.63
N PHE A 222 0.58 9.09 -4.59
CA PHE A 222 -0.28 9.15 -5.77
C PHE A 222 0.26 10.22 -6.73
N VAL A 223 0.64 9.80 -7.94
CA VAL A 223 1.21 10.70 -8.96
C VAL A 223 0.14 11.06 -9.98
N ASP A 224 -0.48 10.04 -10.57
CA ASP A 224 -1.58 10.18 -11.52
C ASP A 224 -2.35 8.85 -11.61
N GLU A 225 -3.40 8.81 -12.42
CA GLU A 225 -4.14 7.59 -12.71
C GLU A 225 -3.20 6.48 -13.22
N GLY A 226 -3.25 5.33 -12.55
CA GLY A 226 -2.39 4.19 -12.83
C GLY A 226 -0.91 4.41 -12.51
N LYS A 227 -0.54 5.47 -11.77
CA LYS A 227 0.85 5.78 -11.38
C LYS A 227 0.99 6.02 -9.88
N LEU A 228 1.70 5.12 -9.23
CA LEU A 228 1.99 5.16 -7.80
C LEU A 228 3.50 5.09 -7.54
N ILE A 229 3.94 5.64 -6.41
CA ILE A 229 5.26 5.33 -5.87
C ILE A 229 5.08 4.73 -4.50
N TRP A 230 5.62 3.54 -4.25
CA TRP A 230 5.68 2.95 -2.92
C TRP A 230 7.08 3.09 -2.33
N ILE A 231 7.14 3.56 -1.09
CA ILE A 231 8.37 3.74 -0.33
C ILE A 231 8.34 2.75 0.83
N THR A 232 9.29 1.83 0.90
CA THR A 232 9.50 0.92 2.04
C THR A 232 10.80 1.30 2.78
N ALA A 233 11.10 0.61 3.88
CA ALA A 233 12.44 0.60 4.44
C ALA A 233 13.44 -0.10 3.48
N GLY A 234 14.19 0.70 2.72
CA GLY A 234 15.29 0.26 1.87
C GLY A 234 14.96 0.04 0.39
N GLU A 235 13.70 0.22 -0.04
CA GLU A 235 13.32 0.15 -1.45
C GLU A 235 12.32 1.23 -1.81
N VAL A 236 12.39 1.68 -3.08
CA VAL A 236 11.38 2.54 -3.70
C VAL A 236 10.93 1.89 -5.00
N PHE A 237 9.61 1.86 -5.21
CA PHE A 237 8.96 1.29 -6.38
C PHE A 237 8.15 2.36 -7.10
N LEU A 238 8.46 2.63 -8.37
CA LEU A 238 7.61 3.43 -9.26
C LEU A 238 6.77 2.46 -10.08
N GLU A 239 5.46 2.50 -9.84
CA GLU A 239 4.49 1.56 -10.36
C GLU A 239 3.58 2.23 -11.39
N GLU A 240 3.51 1.65 -12.59
CA GLU A 240 2.68 2.17 -13.67
C GLU A 240 1.89 1.06 -14.36
N SER A 241 0.56 1.16 -14.36
CA SER A 241 -0.31 0.40 -15.26
C SER A 241 -0.47 1.15 -16.59
N TYR A 242 -0.35 0.46 -17.72
CA TYR A 242 -0.45 1.06 -19.05
C TYR A 242 -0.87 0.05 -20.10
N GLU A 243 -1.44 0.56 -21.20
CA GLU A 243 -1.73 -0.23 -22.39
C GLU A 243 -0.48 -0.34 -23.28
N ILE A 244 -0.10 -1.56 -23.65
CA ILE A 244 0.89 -1.84 -24.71
C ILE A 244 0.22 -1.75 -26.09
N SER A 245 -1.01 -2.25 -26.18
CA SER A 245 -1.87 -2.20 -27.36
C SER A 245 -3.34 -2.25 -26.93
N ALA A 246 -4.28 -2.10 -27.88
CA ALA A 246 -5.72 -2.13 -27.61
C ALA A 246 -6.23 -3.42 -26.93
N SER A 247 -5.43 -4.49 -26.90
CA SER A 247 -5.79 -5.77 -26.30
C SER A 247 -4.77 -6.27 -25.27
N LEU A 248 -3.74 -5.48 -24.95
CA LEU A 248 -2.67 -5.90 -24.06
C LEU A 248 -2.35 -4.81 -23.06
N GLU A 249 -2.64 -5.09 -21.79
CA GLU A 249 -2.26 -4.27 -20.65
C GLU A 249 -0.98 -4.80 -20.01
N ALA A 250 -0.21 -3.88 -19.45
CA ALA A 250 0.95 -4.18 -18.65
C ALA A 250 1.00 -3.32 -17.39
N TYR A 251 1.71 -3.85 -16.40
CA TYR A 251 2.00 -3.22 -15.14
C TYR A 251 3.51 -3.29 -14.94
N ALA A 252 4.19 -2.14 -14.82
CA ALA A 252 5.62 -2.08 -14.62
C ALA A 252 5.95 -1.55 -13.22
N ILE A 253 6.87 -2.22 -12.54
CA ILE A 253 7.49 -1.77 -11.31
C ILE A 253 8.93 -1.44 -11.63
N THR A 254 9.30 -0.17 -11.60
CA THR A 254 10.68 0.29 -11.78
C THR A 254 11.18 0.88 -10.47
N GLY A 255 12.27 0.35 -9.93
CA GLY A 255 12.66 0.69 -8.56
C GLY A 255 14.15 0.67 -8.30
N PHE A 256 14.50 1.04 -7.08
CA PHE A 256 15.87 1.00 -6.58
C PHE A 256 15.91 0.60 -5.11
N PHE A 257 16.99 -0.09 -4.75
CA PHE A 257 17.32 -0.39 -3.36
C PHE A 257 18.13 0.77 -2.79
N TYR A 258 17.96 1.13 -1.53
CA TYR A 258 18.74 2.17 -0.90
C TYR A 258 19.18 1.80 0.52
N LYS A 259 20.28 2.43 0.96
CA LYS A 259 20.74 2.42 2.34
C LYS A 259 20.99 3.84 2.79
N VAL A 260 20.75 4.12 4.06
CA VAL A 260 21.10 5.40 4.68
C VAL A 260 22.15 5.17 5.74
N LYS A 261 23.20 6.00 5.68
CA LYS A 261 24.25 6.06 6.69
C LYS A 261 24.77 7.49 6.74
N ASP A 262 24.90 8.05 7.94
CA ASP A 262 25.40 9.41 8.17
C ASP A 262 24.59 10.47 7.39
N ASN A 263 23.26 10.34 7.35
CA ASN A 263 22.34 11.18 6.55
C ASN A 263 22.59 11.16 5.04
N ILE A 264 23.29 10.15 4.53
CA ILE A 264 23.54 9.96 3.10
C ILE A 264 22.76 8.75 2.62
N LEU A 265 21.84 8.97 1.67
CA LEU A 265 21.16 7.91 0.93
C LEU A 265 22.00 7.48 -0.25
N ARG A 266 22.26 6.16 -0.33
CA ARG A 266 23.01 5.54 -1.43
C ARG A 266 22.23 4.42 -2.09
N THR A 267 22.33 4.33 -3.41
CA THR A 267 21.93 3.16 -4.20
C THR A 267 23.03 2.80 -5.20
N THR A 268 23.12 1.51 -5.52
CA THR A 268 23.98 0.96 -6.57
C THR A 268 23.23 -0.02 -7.46
N GLN A 269 21.99 -0.38 -7.11
CA GLN A 269 21.23 -1.41 -7.78
C GLN A 269 19.79 -0.96 -7.99
N CYS A 270 19.37 -1.04 -9.25
CA CYS A 270 18.04 -0.71 -9.70
C CYS A 270 17.47 -1.84 -10.55
N PHE A 271 16.16 -1.80 -10.77
CA PHE A 271 15.48 -2.85 -11.50
C PHE A 271 14.22 -2.36 -12.19
N GLN A 272 13.72 -3.21 -13.09
CA GLN A 272 12.37 -3.17 -13.61
C GLN A 272 11.80 -4.59 -13.70
N ALA A 273 10.63 -4.78 -13.09
CA ALA A 273 9.75 -5.90 -13.34
C ALA A 273 8.58 -5.43 -14.21
N VAL A 274 8.14 -6.26 -15.14
CA VAL A 274 6.93 -6.01 -15.93
C VAL A 274 6.04 -7.23 -15.84
N TYR A 275 4.76 -6.97 -15.66
CA TYR A 275 3.72 -7.97 -15.54
C TYR A 275 2.69 -7.77 -16.62
N THR A 276 2.07 -8.86 -17.07
CA THR A 276 0.98 -8.83 -18.06
C THR A 276 -0.25 -9.55 -17.50
N ARG A 277 -1.38 -9.45 -18.20
CA ARG A 277 -2.59 -10.22 -17.88
C ARG A 277 -2.51 -11.69 -18.29
N GLU A 278 -1.45 -12.11 -18.99
CA GLU A 278 -1.32 -13.44 -19.58
C GLU A 278 -0.27 -14.27 -18.80
N PRO A 279 -0.66 -15.40 -18.17
CA PRO A 279 0.25 -16.17 -17.31
C PRO A 279 1.44 -16.79 -18.06
N ASP A 280 1.28 -17.02 -19.36
CA ASP A 280 2.30 -17.56 -20.26
C ASP A 280 3.23 -16.47 -20.84
N LYS A 281 2.92 -15.19 -20.62
CA LYS A 281 3.73 -14.05 -21.07
C LYS A 281 4.25 -13.28 -19.87
N ARG A 282 5.39 -13.74 -19.35
CA ARG A 282 6.10 -13.10 -18.24
C ARG A 282 7.35 -12.40 -18.77
N PRO A 283 7.33 -11.07 -18.96
CA PRO A 283 8.51 -10.33 -19.39
C PRO A 283 9.69 -10.56 -18.44
N GLU A 284 10.90 -10.54 -19.00
CA GLU A 284 12.12 -10.73 -18.23
C GLU A 284 12.36 -9.59 -17.23
N TRP A 285 12.70 -9.97 -16.00
CA TRP A 285 13.27 -9.07 -15.01
C TRP A 285 14.51 -8.38 -15.56
N PHE A 286 14.64 -7.09 -15.26
CA PHE A 286 15.79 -6.31 -15.65
C PHE A 286 16.44 -5.68 -14.43
N SER A 287 17.74 -5.90 -14.25
CA SER A 287 18.53 -5.18 -13.27
C SER A 287 19.58 -4.33 -13.97
N PHE A 288 19.89 -3.18 -13.39
CA PHE A 288 20.91 -2.28 -13.92
C PHE A 288 21.61 -1.52 -12.79
N PRO A 289 22.90 -1.21 -12.95
CA PRO A 289 23.62 -0.40 -11.99
C PRO A 289 23.26 1.07 -12.18
N LEU A 290 23.05 1.77 -11.07
CA LEU A 290 22.95 3.23 -11.04
C LEU A 290 23.44 3.72 -9.69
N GLU A 291 24.49 4.53 -9.70
CA GLU A 291 25.03 5.13 -8.49
C GLU A 291 24.31 6.44 -8.18
N LEU A 292 23.44 6.40 -7.17
CA LEU A 292 22.84 7.61 -6.61
C LEU A 292 23.38 7.83 -5.21
N GLN A 293 23.84 9.05 -4.97
CA GLN A 293 24.09 9.57 -3.65
C GLN A 293 23.30 10.87 -3.46
N VAL A 294 22.63 10.99 -2.32
CA VAL A 294 21.91 12.19 -1.90
C VAL A 294 22.23 12.42 -0.43
N SER A 295 22.46 13.67 -0.04
CA SER A 295 22.73 14.10 1.33
C SER A 295 21.88 15.31 1.66
N ARG A 296 21.50 15.45 2.93
CA ARG A 296 20.98 16.72 3.45
C ARG A 296 22.05 17.82 3.42
#